data_AF-A0A948XBW9-F1
#
_entry.id   AF-A0A948XBW9-F1
#
_cell.length_a   1.000
_cell.length_b   1.000
_cell.length_c   1.000
_cell.angle_alpha   90.00
_cell.angle_beta   90.00
_cell.angle_gamma   90.00
#
_symmetry.space_group_name_H-M   'P 1'
#
loop_
_entity.id
_entity.type
_entity.pdbx_description
1 polymer ?
#
loop_
_entity_poly.entity_id
_entity_poly.type
_entity_poly.pdbx_seq_one_letter_code
_entity_poly.pdbx_strand_id
1 'polypeptide(L)'
;MVKRISLVIVMFFVCAFSGVCLFAQDSGLSNVEALMLKGAYSQAARECERFLAGRHRAAIECKAHYLLGICLLKEERYDEARKNFDIILRRFPRSKFCDDAKLSIADSYLLEGDYNQASPYAGSYFSVQVGCFGNKTNAEKLRGKLISKGYQAYILELPGDGLYRVRVGKLSSRPEAGSLERRLKAAGYSTKVCP
;
A
#
# COMPACT_ATOMS: atom_id res chain seq x y z
N MET A 1 -31.05 -61.81 -34.17
CA MET A 1 -30.14 -62.82 -33.59
C MET A 1 -28.72 -62.26 -33.65
N VAL A 2 -28.07 -62.09 -32.49
CA VAL A 2 -26.60 -62.01 -32.26
C VAL A 2 -25.85 -60.79 -32.84
N LYS A 3 -25.03 -60.00 -32.13
CA LYS A 3 -24.69 -59.74 -30.72
C LYS A 3 -24.00 -58.35 -30.75
N ARG A 4 -24.23 -57.56 -29.70
CA ARG A 4 -23.51 -56.31 -29.38
C ARG A 4 -22.01 -56.58 -29.24
N ILE A 5 -21.17 -55.76 -29.88
CA ILE A 5 -19.78 -55.54 -29.47
C ILE A 5 -19.65 -54.05 -29.22
N SER A 6 -19.63 -53.70 -27.93
CA SER A 6 -19.30 -52.39 -27.42
C SER A 6 -17.84 -52.06 -27.74
N LEU A 7 -17.59 -51.02 -28.53
CA LEU A 7 -16.27 -50.40 -28.61
C LEU A 7 -16.40 -48.98 -28.05
N VAL A 8 -16.40 -48.90 -26.72
CA VAL A 8 -16.15 -47.67 -25.99
C VAL A 8 -14.66 -47.38 -26.15
N ILE A 9 -14.30 -46.57 -27.15
CA ILE A 9 -12.97 -45.96 -27.21
C ILE A 9 -13.00 -44.83 -26.17
N VAL A 10 -12.64 -45.19 -24.94
CA VAL A 10 -12.24 -44.24 -23.93
C VAL A 10 -10.98 -43.56 -24.46
N MET A 11 -11.08 -42.32 -24.90
CA MET A 11 -9.93 -41.46 -25.07
C MET A 11 -9.39 -41.11 -23.67
N PHE A 12 -8.69 -42.07 -23.08
CA PHE A 12 -7.75 -41.84 -21.99
C PHE A 12 -6.57 -41.08 -22.61
N PHE A 13 -6.68 -39.75 -22.68
CA PHE A 13 -5.49 -38.92 -22.76
C PHE A 13 -4.84 -38.95 -21.37
N VAL A 14 -4.04 -40.00 -21.15
CA VAL A 14 -3.08 -40.07 -20.05
C VAL A 14 -2.01 -39.00 -20.34
N CYS A 15 -2.25 -37.78 -19.88
CA CYS A 15 -1.20 -36.79 -19.70
C CYS A 15 -0.55 -37.04 -18.34
N ALA A 16 0.34 -38.01 -18.28
CA ALA A 16 1.23 -38.23 -17.15
C ALA A 16 2.65 -38.42 -17.67
N PHE A 17 3.40 -37.32 -17.90
CA PHE A 17 4.85 -37.23 -17.67
C PHE A 17 5.38 -35.81 -17.99
N SER A 18 5.31 -34.91 -17.02
CA SER A 18 6.41 -34.02 -16.62
C SER A 18 5.88 -33.13 -15.50
N GLY A 19 6.25 -33.46 -14.27
CA GLY A 19 6.05 -32.57 -13.14
C GLY A 19 6.82 -31.27 -13.36
N VAL A 20 6.14 -30.23 -13.80
CA VAL A 20 6.37 -28.85 -13.40
C VAL A 20 5.00 -28.20 -13.31
N CYS A 21 4.73 -27.61 -12.16
CA CYS A 21 3.56 -26.79 -11.88
C CYS A 21 3.46 -25.69 -12.95
N LEU A 22 2.62 -25.91 -13.98
CA LEU A 22 2.43 -24.98 -15.10
C LEU A 22 1.53 -23.79 -14.71
N PHE A 23 1.75 -23.22 -13.53
CA PHE A 23 1.17 -21.94 -13.09
C PHE A 23 2.16 -21.11 -12.25
N ALA A 24 3.47 -21.36 -12.35
CA ALA A 24 4.42 -20.28 -12.11
C ALA A 24 4.33 -19.33 -13.30
N GLN A 25 3.28 -18.51 -13.34
CA GLN A 25 3.18 -17.44 -14.33
C GLN A 25 4.31 -16.46 -14.00
N ASP A 26 5.42 -16.59 -14.75
CA ASP A 26 6.58 -15.72 -14.61
C ASP A 26 6.10 -14.27 -14.68
N SER A 27 6.29 -13.56 -13.57
CA SER A 27 5.95 -12.14 -13.48
C SER A 27 6.83 -11.26 -14.39
N GLY A 28 7.82 -11.82 -15.09
CA GLY A 28 8.84 -11.09 -15.84
C GLY A 28 9.83 -10.35 -14.93
N LEU A 29 9.75 -10.59 -13.62
CA LEU A 29 10.50 -9.89 -12.56
C LEU A 29 11.42 -10.83 -11.77
N SER A 30 11.54 -12.10 -12.15
CA SER A 30 12.40 -13.06 -11.46
C SER A 30 13.87 -12.64 -11.43
N ASN A 31 14.33 -11.95 -12.49
CA ASN A 31 15.69 -11.42 -12.52
C ASN A 31 15.89 -10.27 -11.50
N VAL A 32 14.88 -9.41 -11.34
CA VAL A 32 14.89 -8.35 -10.31
C VAL A 32 15.02 -8.96 -8.92
N GLU A 33 14.21 -9.97 -8.61
CA GLU A 33 14.27 -10.67 -7.32
C GLU A 33 15.65 -11.31 -7.09
N ALA A 34 16.22 -11.94 -8.11
CA ALA A 34 17.57 -12.51 -8.05
C ALA A 34 18.65 -11.44 -7.82
N LEU A 35 18.53 -10.26 -8.44
CA LEU A 35 19.44 -9.14 -8.23
C LEU A 35 19.32 -8.57 -6.82
N MET A 36 18.10 -8.46 -6.29
CA MET A 36 17.88 -8.01 -4.91
C MET A 36 18.50 -8.96 -3.89
N LEU A 37 18.40 -10.28 -4.10
CA LEU A 37 19.05 -11.29 -3.25
C LEU A 37 20.58 -11.17 -3.26
N LYS A 38 21.16 -10.69 -4.36
CA LYS A 38 22.60 -10.42 -4.49
C LYS A 38 23.00 -9.04 -3.94
N GLY A 39 22.05 -8.24 -3.44
CA GLY A 39 22.28 -6.86 -3.00
C GLY A 39 22.53 -5.87 -4.15
N ALA A 40 22.30 -6.26 -5.40
CA ALA A 40 22.53 -5.43 -6.58
C ALA A 40 21.35 -4.48 -6.84
N TYR A 41 20.99 -3.66 -5.84
CA TYR A 41 19.76 -2.85 -5.85
C TYR A 41 19.71 -1.83 -6.99
N SER A 42 20.84 -1.22 -7.37
CA SER A 42 20.91 -0.30 -8.52
C SER A 42 20.58 -0.98 -9.84
N GLN A 43 21.02 -2.22 -10.01
CA GLN A 43 20.74 -3.00 -11.22
C GLN A 43 19.28 -3.45 -11.24
N ALA A 44 18.78 -3.92 -10.10
CA ALA A 44 17.38 -4.30 -9.93
C ALA A 44 16.43 -3.11 -10.20
N ALA A 45 16.74 -1.91 -9.69
CA ALA A 45 15.97 -0.71 -9.94
C ALA A 45 15.88 -0.37 -11.43
N ARG A 46 17.02 -0.37 -12.15
CA ARG A 46 17.05 -0.15 -13.61
C ARG A 46 16.28 -1.20 -14.39
N GLU A 47 16.23 -2.44 -13.91
CA GLU A 47 15.40 -3.48 -14.53
C GLU A 47 13.92 -3.25 -14.29
N CYS A 48 13.51 -2.86 -13.08
CA CYS A 48 12.14 -2.45 -12.81
C CYS A 48 11.73 -1.26 -13.68
N GLU A 49 12.57 -0.22 -13.81
CA GLU A 49 12.28 0.95 -14.64
C GLU A 49 12.11 0.57 -16.12
N ARG A 50 13.01 -0.26 -16.66
CA ARG A 50 12.89 -0.81 -18.02
C ARG A 50 11.63 -1.64 -18.19
N PHE A 51 11.30 -2.46 -17.21
CA PHE A 51 10.07 -3.25 -17.20
C PHE A 51 8.84 -2.34 -17.23
N LEU A 52 8.79 -1.32 -16.37
CA LEU A 52 7.69 -0.36 -16.23
C LEU A 52 7.51 0.58 -17.44
N ALA A 53 8.49 0.66 -18.35
CA ALA A 53 8.33 1.38 -19.62
C ALA A 53 7.32 0.71 -20.58
N GLY A 54 7.01 -0.58 -20.36
CA GLY A 54 6.01 -1.33 -21.12
C GLY A 54 4.62 -1.34 -20.50
N ARG A 55 3.62 -1.84 -21.25
CA ARG A 55 2.27 -2.09 -20.73
C ARG A 55 2.15 -3.51 -20.19
N HIS A 56 1.68 -3.64 -18.94
CA HIS A 56 1.57 -4.92 -18.23
C HIS A 56 0.22 -5.09 -17.56
N ARG A 57 -0.07 -6.31 -17.09
CA ARG A 57 -1.23 -6.53 -16.22
C ARG A 57 -1.04 -5.76 -14.91
N ALA A 58 -2.11 -5.16 -14.39
CA ALA A 58 -2.06 -4.34 -13.18
C ALA A 58 -1.42 -5.05 -11.97
N ALA A 59 -1.66 -6.36 -11.81
CA ALA A 59 -1.06 -7.15 -10.74
C ALA A 59 0.48 -7.21 -10.81
N ILE A 60 1.03 -7.27 -12.03
CA ILE A 60 2.47 -7.34 -12.28
C ILE A 60 3.10 -5.96 -12.18
N GLU A 61 2.44 -4.94 -12.74
CA GLU A 61 2.86 -3.54 -12.62
C GLU A 61 2.95 -3.11 -11.13
N CYS A 62 1.98 -3.52 -10.32
CA CYS A 62 2.00 -3.29 -8.89
C CYS A 62 3.20 -3.95 -8.19
N LYS A 63 3.55 -5.19 -8.58
CA LYS A 63 4.74 -5.88 -8.05
C LYS A 63 6.01 -5.15 -8.47
N ALA A 64 6.11 -4.70 -9.73
CA ALA A 64 7.27 -3.97 -10.23
C ALA A 64 7.51 -2.66 -9.47
N HIS A 65 6.46 -1.85 -9.25
CA HIS A 65 6.57 -0.64 -8.43
C HIS A 65 6.97 -0.94 -6.99
N TYR A 66 6.48 -2.02 -6.40
CA TYR A 66 6.86 -2.43 -5.05
C TYR A 66 8.34 -2.77 -4.98
N LEU A 67 8.82 -3.65 -5.86
CA LEU A 67 10.24 -4.03 -5.91
C LEU A 67 11.16 -2.85 -6.20
N LEU A 68 10.75 -1.94 -7.11
CA LEU A 68 11.48 -0.70 -7.37
C LEU A 68 11.59 0.17 -6.12
N GLY A 69 10.47 0.37 -5.40
CA GLY A 69 10.46 1.12 -4.14
C GLY A 69 11.42 0.52 -3.10
N ILE A 70 11.44 -0.81 -2.96
CA ILE A 70 12.37 -1.50 -2.04
C ILE A 70 13.83 -1.30 -2.47
N CYS A 71 14.13 -1.40 -3.77
CA CYS A 71 15.49 -1.14 -4.26
C CYS A 71 15.93 0.29 -3.95
N LEU A 72 15.06 1.27 -4.19
CA LEU A 72 15.32 2.68 -3.93
C LEU A 72 15.54 2.97 -2.43
N LEU A 73 14.78 2.31 -1.55
CA LEU A 73 15.03 2.39 -0.09
C LEU A 73 16.42 1.92 0.29
N LYS A 74 16.89 0.81 -0.32
CA LYS A 74 18.22 0.26 -0.07
C LYS A 74 19.34 1.13 -0.63
N GLU A 75 19.03 2.00 -1.58
CA GLU A 75 19.91 3.04 -2.09
C GLU A 75 19.76 4.38 -1.36
N GLU A 76 18.98 4.45 -0.28
CA GLU A 76 18.69 5.68 0.48
C GLU A 76 17.98 6.78 -0.34
N ARG A 77 17.39 6.41 -1.48
CA ARG A 77 16.61 7.28 -2.36
C ARG A 77 15.16 7.36 -1.88
N TYR A 78 14.98 7.86 -0.65
CA TYR A 78 13.72 7.84 0.09
C TYR A 78 12.55 8.49 -0.64
N ASP A 79 12.74 9.68 -1.22
CA ASP A 79 11.71 10.38 -1.99
C ASP A 79 11.18 9.57 -3.17
N GLU A 80 12.07 8.95 -3.92
CA GLU A 80 11.72 8.16 -5.11
C GLU A 80 11.06 6.83 -4.72
N ALA A 81 11.52 6.22 -3.62
CA ALA A 81 10.88 5.05 -3.05
C ALA A 81 9.42 5.35 -2.67
N ARG A 82 9.20 6.44 -1.92
CA ARG A 82 7.85 6.89 -1.52
C ARG A 82 6.93 7.15 -2.71
N LYS A 83 7.43 7.79 -3.77
CA LYS A 83 6.66 8.00 -5.02
C LYS A 83 6.21 6.66 -5.63
N ASN A 84 7.07 5.65 -5.65
CA ASN A 84 6.72 4.33 -6.20
C ASN A 84 5.72 3.57 -5.31
N PHE A 85 5.85 3.67 -3.99
CA PHE A 85 4.84 3.10 -3.09
C PHE A 85 3.50 3.83 -3.17
N ASP A 86 3.51 5.15 -3.32
CA ASP A 86 2.30 5.95 -3.49
C ASP A 86 1.55 5.60 -4.78
N ILE A 87 2.26 5.28 -5.87
CA ILE A 87 1.66 4.71 -7.08
C ILE A 87 0.82 3.46 -6.75
N ILE A 88 1.31 2.58 -5.87
CA ILE A 88 0.58 1.38 -5.44
C ILE A 88 -0.72 1.76 -4.72
N LEU A 89 -0.64 2.71 -3.79
CA LEU A 89 -1.80 3.13 -3.00
C LEU A 89 -2.88 3.79 -3.86
N ARG A 90 -2.50 4.52 -4.90
CA ARG A 90 -3.44 5.25 -5.75
C ARG A 90 -3.97 4.44 -6.92
N ARG A 91 -3.08 3.77 -7.67
CA ARG A 91 -3.44 3.07 -8.92
C ARG A 91 -3.89 1.64 -8.65
N PHE A 92 -3.44 1.03 -7.56
CA PHE A 92 -3.72 -0.37 -7.24
C PHE A 92 -4.31 -0.56 -5.83
N PRO A 93 -5.39 0.16 -5.45
CA PRO A 93 -5.88 0.21 -4.06
C PRO A 93 -6.44 -1.11 -3.50
N ARG A 94 -6.61 -2.14 -4.34
CA ARG A 94 -7.02 -3.50 -3.94
C ARG A 94 -5.87 -4.51 -4.02
N SER A 95 -4.65 -4.04 -4.25
CA SER A 95 -3.48 -4.89 -4.32
C SER A 95 -3.10 -5.43 -2.94
N LYS A 96 -2.60 -6.66 -2.91
CA LYS A 96 -1.99 -7.24 -1.70
C LYS A 96 -0.79 -6.43 -1.19
N PHE A 97 -0.16 -5.63 -2.05
CA PHE A 97 1.00 -4.80 -1.71
C PHE A 97 0.64 -3.47 -1.03
N CYS A 98 -0.64 -3.12 -0.86
CA CYS A 98 -1.00 -1.81 -0.31
C CYS A 98 -0.54 -1.62 1.13
N ASP A 99 -0.65 -2.64 1.97
CA ASP A 99 -0.25 -2.51 3.38
C ASP A 99 1.27 -2.52 3.51
N ASP A 100 1.97 -3.38 2.76
CA ASP A 100 3.43 -3.37 2.66
C ASP A 100 3.97 -2.04 2.14
N ALA A 101 3.32 -1.43 1.14
CA ALA A 101 3.69 -0.14 0.59
C ALA A 101 3.53 0.99 1.62
N LYS A 102 2.47 0.96 2.45
CA LYS A 102 2.34 1.93 3.57
C LYS A 102 3.49 1.74 4.55
N LEU A 103 3.72 0.52 5.03
CA LEU A 103 4.82 0.24 5.96
C LEU A 103 6.15 0.71 5.39
N SER A 104 6.40 0.44 4.10
CA SER A 104 7.62 0.87 3.42
C SER A 104 7.75 2.41 3.30
N ILE A 105 6.65 3.15 3.14
CA ILE A 105 6.67 4.62 3.22
C ILE A 105 6.99 5.07 4.65
N ALA A 106 6.42 4.41 5.66
CA ALA A 106 6.73 4.70 7.06
C ALA A 106 8.21 4.50 7.33
N ASP A 107 8.75 3.34 6.96
CA ASP A 107 10.17 2.99 7.09
C ASP A 107 11.05 4.00 6.35
N SER A 108 10.64 4.44 5.16
CA SER A 108 11.34 5.48 4.41
C SER A 108 11.51 6.77 5.20
N TYR A 109 10.45 7.23 5.87
CA TYR A 109 10.50 8.46 6.66
C TYR A 109 11.25 8.27 7.98
N LEU A 110 11.19 7.06 8.57
CA LEU A 110 11.98 6.72 9.76
C LEU A 110 13.49 6.71 9.44
N LEU A 111 13.89 6.12 8.30
CA LEU A 111 15.28 6.08 7.84
C LEU A 111 15.83 7.47 7.50
N GLU A 112 14.98 8.35 6.95
CA GLU A 112 15.32 9.74 6.67
C GLU A 112 15.37 10.63 7.93
N GLY A 113 14.78 10.16 9.05
CA GLY A 113 14.70 10.90 10.31
C GLY A 113 13.49 11.84 10.43
N ASP A 114 12.55 11.83 9.48
CA ASP A 114 11.30 12.58 9.55
C ASP A 114 10.17 11.74 10.19
N TYR A 115 10.26 11.59 11.51
CA TYR A 115 9.29 10.81 12.30
C TYR A 115 7.85 11.33 12.20
N ASN A 116 7.65 12.61 11.87
CA ASN A 116 6.31 13.19 11.77
C ASN A 116 5.56 12.67 10.53
N GLN A 117 6.28 12.44 9.44
CA GLN A 117 5.73 11.93 8.19
C GLN A 117 5.60 10.40 8.16
N ALA A 118 6.39 9.67 8.97
CA ALA A 118 6.25 8.21 9.14
C ALA A 118 4.93 7.83 9.83
N SER A 119 4.56 8.63 10.82
CA SER A 119 3.40 8.49 11.71
C SER A 119 2.12 7.97 11.02
N PRO A 120 1.60 8.59 9.93
CA PRO A 120 0.37 8.14 9.26
C PRO A 120 0.45 6.80 8.52
N TYR A 121 1.66 6.28 8.28
CA TYR A 121 1.87 5.03 7.56
C TYR A 121 2.30 3.87 8.46
N ALA A 122 2.90 4.18 9.62
CA ALA A 122 3.46 3.21 10.57
C ALA A 122 2.41 2.41 11.37
N GLY A 123 1.12 2.70 11.22
CA GLY A 123 0.00 1.92 11.77
C GLY A 123 -0.01 1.68 13.28
N SER A 124 0.80 2.42 14.06
CA SER A 124 1.05 2.11 15.47
C SER A 124 0.23 2.97 16.45
N TYR A 125 -0.67 3.81 15.95
CA TYR A 125 -1.59 4.56 16.79
C TYR A 125 -2.91 4.83 16.08
N PHE A 126 -3.99 4.83 16.84
CA PHE A 126 -5.31 5.22 16.38
C PHE A 126 -5.46 6.74 16.45
N SER A 127 -6.19 7.27 15.49
CA SER A 127 -6.59 8.67 15.45
C SER A 127 -8.05 8.79 15.05
N VAL A 128 -8.69 9.90 15.40
CA VAL A 128 -10.07 10.15 14.99
C VAL A 128 -10.06 11.19 13.88
N GLN A 129 -10.42 10.79 12.66
CA GLN A 129 -10.62 11.72 11.56
C GLN A 129 -11.94 12.46 11.76
N VAL A 130 -11.90 13.79 11.68
CA VAL A 130 -13.04 14.70 11.94
C VAL A 130 -13.39 15.57 10.73
N GLY A 131 -12.60 15.48 9.65
CA GLY A 131 -12.86 16.18 8.40
C GLY A 131 -11.95 15.71 7.27
N CYS A 132 -12.39 15.91 6.03
CA CYS A 132 -11.64 15.64 4.80
C CYS A 132 -11.96 16.77 3.82
N PHE A 133 -10.96 17.56 3.45
CA PHE A 133 -11.13 18.78 2.66
C PHE A 133 -10.22 18.76 1.43
N GLY A 134 -10.70 19.22 0.28
CA GLY A 134 -9.84 19.48 -0.88
C GLY A 134 -9.05 20.79 -0.80
N ASN A 135 -9.33 21.64 0.20
CA ASN A 135 -8.66 22.94 0.38
C ASN A 135 -7.99 23.01 1.76
N LYS A 136 -6.68 23.31 1.77
CA LYS A 136 -5.85 23.40 2.96
C LYS A 136 -6.37 24.40 3.99
N THR A 137 -6.83 25.57 3.56
CA THR A 137 -7.33 26.63 4.45
C THR A 137 -8.55 26.18 5.25
N ASN A 138 -9.44 25.36 4.65
CA ASN A 138 -10.59 24.82 5.36
C ASN A 138 -10.17 23.80 6.43
N ALA A 139 -9.20 22.94 6.09
CA ALA A 139 -8.62 22.01 7.05
C ALA A 139 -7.91 22.74 8.21
N GLU A 140 -7.20 23.83 7.93
CA GLU A 140 -6.54 24.67 8.94
C GLU A 140 -7.52 25.38 9.86
N LYS A 141 -8.63 25.91 9.32
CA LYS A 141 -9.72 26.49 10.13
C LYS A 141 -10.30 25.46 11.09
N LEU A 142 -10.60 24.25 10.61
CA LEU A 142 -11.12 23.19 11.48
C LEU A 142 -10.08 22.76 12.53
N ARG A 143 -8.81 22.58 12.12
CA ARG A 143 -7.70 22.27 13.03
C ARG A 143 -7.60 23.32 14.14
N GLY A 144 -7.60 24.61 13.79
CA GLY A 144 -7.52 25.71 14.75
C GLY A 144 -8.68 25.68 15.76
N LYS A 145 -9.91 25.44 15.30
CA LYS A 145 -11.10 25.31 16.17
C LYS A 145 -11.01 24.13 17.13
N LEU A 146 -10.34 23.05 16.75
CA LEU A 146 -10.14 21.88 17.62
C LEU A 146 -9.03 22.15 18.65
N ILE A 147 -7.94 22.77 18.23
CA ILE A 147 -6.85 23.18 19.12
C ILE A 147 -7.36 24.17 20.17
N SER A 148 -8.18 25.16 19.79
CA SER A 148 -8.77 26.12 20.74
C SER A 148 -9.71 25.49 21.76
N LYS A 149 -10.23 24.28 21.46
CA LYS A 149 -11.04 23.47 22.38
C LYS A 149 -10.20 22.48 23.20
N GLY A 150 -8.87 22.53 23.09
CA GLY A 150 -7.94 21.67 23.82
C GLY A 150 -7.70 20.30 23.18
N TYR A 151 -8.11 20.08 21.93
CA TYR A 151 -7.85 18.82 21.22
C TYR A 151 -6.50 18.87 20.49
N GLN A 152 -5.71 17.79 20.58
CA GLN A 152 -4.51 17.62 19.77
C GLN A 152 -4.89 17.25 18.33
N ALA A 153 -5.12 18.26 17.50
CA ALA A 153 -5.52 18.10 16.10
C ALA A 153 -4.36 18.39 15.14
N TYR A 154 -4.24 17.57 14.09
CA TYR A 154 -3.25 17.73 13.02
C TYR A 154 -3.91 17.49 11.66
N ILE A 155 -3.25 17.97 10.61
CA ILE A 155 -3.67 17.74 9.23
C ILE A 155 -2.76 16.66 8.66
N LEU A 156 -3.38 15.61 8.13
CA LEU A 156 -2.73 14.58 7.35
C LEU A 156 -2.98 14.87 5.87
N GLU A 157 -1.91 15.12 5.14
CA GLU A 157 -1.87 15.15 3.69
C GLU A 157 -1.29 13.82 3.23
N LEU A 158 -2.10 13.02 2.54
CA LEU A 158 -1.58 11.86 1.83
C LEU A 158 -1.14 12.37 0.45
N PRO A 159 0.04 11.98 -0.05
CA PRO A 159 0.48 12.39 -1.36
C PRO A 159 -0.63 12.14 -2.37
N GLY A 160 -1.04 13.21 -3.05
CA GLY A 160 -1.81 13.31 -4.30
C GLY A 160 -3.10 12.51 -4.50
N ASP A 161 -3.86 12.31 -3.43
CA ASP A 161 -5.31 12.48 -3.58
C ASP A 161 -5.73 13.97 -3.50
N GLY A 162 -4.80 14.86 -3.11
CA GLY A 162 -5.08 16.30 -2.95
C GLY A 162 -6.03 16.59 -1.79
N LEU A 163 -6.14 15.67 -0.82
CA LEU A 163 -7.07 15.77 0.30
C LEU A 163 -6.32 16.02 1.62
N TYR A 164 -6.80 17.03 2.33
CA TYR A 164 -6.39 17.39 3.68
C TYR A 164 -7.34 16.76 4.70
N ARG A 165 -6.88 15.73 5.40
CA ARG A 165 -7.64 15.05 6.44
C ARG A 165 -7.30 15.63 7.80
N VAL A 166 -8.30 16.12 8.51
CA VAL A 166 -8.09 16.60 9.89
C VAL A 166 -8.29 15.42 10.84
N ARG A 167 -7.25 15.10 11.60
CA ARG A 167 -7.24 14.01 12.58
C ARG A 167 -6.96 14.54 13.98
N VAL A 168 -7.48 13.84 14.98
CA VAL A 168 -7.35 14.19 16.40
C VAL A 168 -6.79 13.00 17.18
N GLY A 169 -5.76 13.28 17.97
CA GLY A 169 -5.11 12.32 18.87
C GLY A 169 -4.12 11.38 18.18
N LYS A 170 -3.14 10.93 18.98
CA LYS A 170 -2.27 9.78 18.71
C LYS A 170 -2.47 8.79 19.86
N LEU A 171 -3.35 7.82 19.68
CA LEU A 171 -3.84 6.95 20.74
C LEU A 171 -3.30 5.53 20.56
N SER A 172 -2.86 4.88 21.62
CA SER A 172 -2.21 3.57 21.50
C SER A 172 -3.22 2.42 21.31
N SER A 173 -4.52 2.67 21.55
CA SER A 173 -5.54 1.63 21.50
C SER A 173 -6.87 2.06 20.86
N ARG A 174 -7.56 1.10 20.25
CA ARG A 174 -8.88 1.31 19.64
C ARG A 174 -9.96 1.73 20.66
N PRO A 175 -10.04 1.18 21.89
CA PRO A 175 -11.01 1.63 22.89
C PRO A 175 -10.82 3.09 23.31
N GLU A 176 -9.56 3.53 23.42
CA GLU A 176 -9.23 4.93 23.71
C GLU A 176 -9.69 5.85 22.56
N ALA A 177 -9.45 5.43 21.32
CA ALA A 177 -9.95 6.14 20.14
C ALA A 177 -11.48 6.21 20.08
N GLY A 178 -12.18 5.15 20.47
CA GLY A 178 -13.65 5.16 20.58
C GLY A 178 -14.15 6.12 21.66
N SER A 179 -13.40 6.31 22.75
CA SER A 179 -13.75 7.30 23.78
C SER A 179 -13.56 8.73 23.28
N LEU A 180 -12.47 9.00 22.56
CA LEU A 180 -12.25 10.29 21.90
C LEU A 180 -13.32 10.56 20.82
N GLU A 181 -13.65 9.55 20.02
CA GLU A 181 -14.67 9.62 18.97
C GLU A 181 -16.03 10.03 19.53
N ARG A 182 -16.47 9.42 20.63
CA ARG A 182 -17.74 9.75 21.30
C ARG A 182 -17.77 11.20 21.78
N ARG A 183 -16.67 11.70 22.35
CA ARG A 183 -16.54 13.10 22.78
C ARG A 183 -16.66 14.07 21.60
N LEU A 184 -16.00 13.76 20.49
CA LEU A 184 -16.05 14.58 19.28
C LEU A 184 -17.43 14.53 18.61
N LYS A 185 -18.10 13.38 18.61
CA LYS A 185 -19.51 13.25 18.16
C LYS A 185 -20.45 14.10 19.00
N ALA A 186 -20.33 14.03 20.33
CA ALA A 186 -21.12 14.85 21.25
C ALA A 186 -20.88 16.36 21.04
N ALA A 187 -19.68 16.75 20.61
CA ALA A 187 -19.35 18.13 20.25
C ALA A 187 -19.81 18.53 18.82
N GLY A 188 -20.53 17.66 18.11
CA GLY A 188 -21.13 17.93 16.81
C GLY A 188 -20.24 17.65 15.59
N TYR A 189 -19.13 16.94 15.75
CA TYR A 189 -18.22 16.62 14.64
C TYR A 189 -18.55 15.26 14.01
N SER A 190 -18.50 15.17 12.68
CA SER A 190 -18.55 13.89 11.96
C SER A 190 -17.20 13.18 12.11
N THR A 191 -17.20 12.00 12.72
CA THR A 191 -15.96 11.31 13.09
C THR A 191 -15.85 9.90 12.50
N LYS A 192 -14.60 9.47 12.26
CA LYS A 192 -14.24 8.09 11.90
C LYS A 192 -12.92 7.72 12.57
N VAL A 193 -12.88 6.60 13.27
CA VAL A 193 -11.64 6.05 13.83
C VAL A 193 -10.77 5.50 12.69
N CYS A 194 -9.51 5.92 12.65
CA CYS A 194 -8.51 5.52 11.68
C CYS A 194 -7.30 4.90 12.39
N PRO A 195 -6.77 3.77 11.90
CA PRO A 195 -5.41 3.36 12.23
C PRO A 195 -4.36 4.26 11.56
#